data_AF-A0AAU8PFT2-F1
#
_entry.id   AF-A0AAU8PFT2-F1
#
_cell.length_a   1.000
_cell.length_b   1.000
_cell.length_c   1.000
_cell.angle_alpha   90.00
_cell.angle_beta   90.00
_cell.angle_gamma   90.00
#
_symmetry.space_group_name_H-M   'P 1'
#
loop_
_entity.id
_entity.type
_entity.pdbx_description
1 polymer ?
#
loop_
_entity_poly.entity_id
_entity_poly.type
_entity_poly.pdbx_seq_one_letter_code
_entity_poly.pdbx_strand_id
1 'polypeptide(L)'
;MKRSVVLALILMLLIFISTAWAGEENNAVFTIGKSFYLLNGKTVAMDVAPYIKEGRTFLPLRFAANAVGVTDENIIWDPDSKKVTIIKGDRVVQLTVGSRVLMLNGAVVMMDVAPEEVTGRVMLPLRWLASSLGVSIKWDPVSQSVVVGTFDGTGEKRPLPADNEQERKLEEHAAGYKAIAKEYKWRDMEGNEWTWRVPIPEEMYQYYRSQPRIHERVLEEYLEQVNNLKRQTEELQRYMDYWYQQCRILPEDSYYEAWQKYQMYMAAYNKVQRELIQILTEYQKLQLLYKEAEYRQMLNGYVPYVTEEENYELVKILAGMLAEKAPQNPKERIEFAAAFVQGAIPYVSEKGEYPKYPVETLVEGGDCEDKSILLAAVLRAMGYRTALLVFEGDPGHMAIGVECPDCWGSYYLKDGVKYFYLETTYPGWSVGEIPPENKGKSALVYVIS
;
A
#
# COMPACT_ATOMS: atom_id res chain seq x y z
N MET A 1 -15.96 -89.54 28.25
CA MET A 1 -15.90 -88.96 26.89
C MET A 1 -16.39 -87.51 26.99
N LYS A 2 -15.48 -86.53 27.06
CA LYS A 2 -15.07 -85.61 25.97
C LYS A 2 -16.15 -84.59 25.55
N ARG A 3 -15.83 -83.30 25.84
CA ARG A 3 -16.18 -82.05 25.09
C ARG A 3 -17.64 -81.58 25.28
N SER A 4 -18.00 -80.35 25.65
CA SER A 4 -17.38 -79.06 25.34
C SER A 4 -17.82 -77.97 26.34
N VAL A 5 -16.83 -77.27 26.87
CA VAL A 5 -16.93 -75.96 27.54
C VAL A 5 -17.07 -74.91 26.44
N VAL A 6 -18.28 -74.46 26.08
CA VAL A 6 -18.50 -73.27 25.23
C VAL A 6 -19.88 -72.65 25.52
N LEU A 7 -20.18 -72.34 26.78
CA LEU A 7 -21.43 -71.65 27.14
C LEU A 7 -21.18 -70.57 28.20
N ALA A 8 -20.19 -69.70 27.97
CA ALA A 8 -19.93 -68.52 28.82
C ALA A 8 -19.13 -67.40 28.10
N LEU A 9 -19.21 -67.32 26.75
CA LEU A 9 -18.36 -66.43 25.94
C LEU A 9 -19.12 -65.70 24.82
N ILE A 10 -20.44 -65.52 24.94
CA ILE A 10 -21.26 -64.76 23.95
C ILE A 10 -22.07 -63.61 24.62
N LEU A 11 -21.98 -63.43 25.93
CA LEU A 11 -22.61 -62.30 26.65
C LEU A 11 -21.59 -61.34 27.27
N MET A 12 -20.46 -61.14 26.59
CA MET A 12 -19.40 -60.20 26.99
C MET A 12 -18.78 -59.52 25.75
N LEU A 13 -19.62 -59.19 24.75
CA LEU A 13 -19.20 -58.50 23.54
C LEU A 13 -20.27 -57.49 23.08
N LEU A 14 -20.76 -56.65 23.99
CA LEU A 14 -21.68 -55.55 23.66
C LEU A 14 -21.61 -54.35 24.62
N ILE A 15 -20.48 -54.11 25.29
CA ILE A 15 -20.20 -52.81 25.96
C ILE A 15 -18.72 -52.48 25.83
N PHE A 16 -18.33 -52.07 24.63
CA PHE A 16 -17.32 -51.04 24.41
C PHE A 16 -17.79 -50.30 23.15
N ILE A 17 -18.85 -49.50 23.29
CA ILE A 17 -18.96 -48.32 22.43
C ILE A 17 -17.82 -47.44 22.92
N SER A 18 -16.67 -47.55 22.26
CA SER A 18 -15.70 -46.48 22.26
C SER A 18 -16.49 -45.22 21.91
N THR A 19 -16.57 -44.29 22.84
CA THR A 19 -16.78 -42.89 22.49
C THR A 19 -15.62 -42.54 21.56
N ALA A 20 -15.82 -42.72 20.26
CA ALA A 20 -15.02 -42.04 19.28
C ALA A 20 -15.26 -40.56 19.58
N TRP A 21 -14.25 -39.92 20.14
CA TRP A 21 -14.14 -38.48 20.18
C TRP A 21 -14.18 -38.07 18.71
N ALA A 22 -15.34 -37.67 18.22
CA ALA A 22 -15.43 -36.99 16.94
C ALA A 22 -14.56 -35.74 17.11
N GLY A 23 -13.45 -35.67 16.38
CA GLY A 23 -12.67 -34.44 16.30
C GLY A 23 -13.61 -33.32 15.84
N GLU A 24 -13.68 -32.23 16.60
CA GLU A 24 -14.35 -31.02 16.16
C GLU A 24 -13.60 -30.48 14.94
N GLU A 25 -14.09 -30.78 13.74
CA GLU A 25 -13.69 -30.02 12.56
C GLU A 25 -14.26 -28.60 12.72
N ASN A 26 -13.38 -27.64 13.05
CA ASN A 26 -13.74 -26.21 13.15
C ASN A 26 -14.07 -25.65 11.77
N ASN A 27 -15.32 -25.85 11.35
CA ASN A 27 -15.86 -25.37 10.08
C ASN A 27 -16.83 -24.23 10.36
N ALA A 28 -16.45 -23.03 9.94
CA ALA A 28 -17.25 -21.82 10.01
C ALA A 28 -17.85 -21.46 8.65
N VAL A 29 -19.16 -21.21 8.58
CA VAL A 29 -19.86 -20.84 7.34
C VAL A 29 -20.43 -19.43 7.46
N PHE A 30 -19.85 -18.50 6.70
CA PHE A 30 -20.27 -17.10 6.61
C PHE A 30 -21.09 -16.89 5.33
N THR A 31 -22.34 -16.43 5.45
CA THR A 31 -23.20 -16.16 4.29
C THR A 31 -23.28 -14.66 4.01
N ILE A 32 -23.16 -14.26 2.73
CA ILE A 32 -23.27 -12.87 2.32
C ILE A 32 -24.59 -12.26 2.76
N GLY A 33 -24.52 -11.06 3.34
CA GLY A 33 -25.68 -10.32 3.82
C GLY A 33 -26.32 -10.88 5.09
N LYS A 34 -25.72 -11.89 5.75
CA LYS A 34 -26.19 -12.42 7.04
C LYS A 34 -25.30 -11.92 8.17
N SER A 35 -25.93 -11.38 9.21
CA SER A 35 -25.31 -10.95 10.47
C SER A 35 -25.14 -12.12 11.46
N PHE A 36 -24.89 -13.32 10.95
CA PHE A 36 -24.53 -14.50 11.73
C PHE A 36 -23.75 -15.47 10.84
N TYR A 37 -22.94 -16.32 11.46
CA TYR A 37 -22.24 -17.43 10.80
C TYR A 37 -22.53 -18.73 11.56
N LEU A 38 -22.29 -19.87 10.91
CA LEU A 38 -22.41 -21.19 11.56
C LEU A 38 -21.03 -21.67 11.95
N LEU A 39 -20.75 -21.90 13.24
CA LEU A 39 -19.55 -22.56 13.72
C LEU A 39 -19.92 -23.98 14.14
N ASN A 40 -19.43 -24.99 13.43
CA ASN A 40 -19.71 -26.41 13.71
C ASN A 40 -21.23 -26.68 13.80
N GLY A 41 -22.00 -26.03 12.91
CA GLY A 41 -23.46 -26.10 12.85
C GLY A 41 -24.21 -25.23 13.87
N LYS A 42 -23.52 -24.56 14.81
CA LYS A 42 -24.14 -23.64 15.78
C LYS A 42 -24.11 -22.21 15.27
N THR A 43 -25.21 -21.48 15.43
CA THR A 43 -25.30 -20.07 15.03
C THR A 43 -24.50 -19.17 15.99
N VAL A 44 -23.65 -18.33 15.42
CA VAL A 44 -22.91 -17.27 16.12
C VAL A 44 -23.29 -15.93 15.49
N ALA A 45 -23.77 -15.00 16.31
CA ALA A 45 -24.16 -13.67 15.84
C ALA A 45 -22.94 -12.83 15.46
N MET A 46 -23.12 -11.99 14.44
CA MET A 46 -22.19 -10.92 14.05
C MET A 46 -22.94 -9.61 14.01
N ASP A 47 -22.25 -8.51 14.25
CA ASP A 47 -22.84 -7.17 14.20
C ASP A 47 -22.70 -6.50 12.83
N VAL A 48 -21.88 -7.07 11.94
CA VAL A 48 -21.75 -6.67 10.54
C VAL A 48 -21.77 -7.92 9.65
N ALA A 49 -22.45 -7.82 8.51
CA ALA A 49 -22.56 -8.94 7.57
C ALA A 49 -21.38 -8.96 6.59
N PRO A 50 -20.92 -10.16 6.15
CA PRO A 50 -20.05 -10.28 5.00
C PRO A 50 -20.71 -9.72 3.74
N TYR A 51 -19.93 -9.15 2.83
CA TYR A 51 -20.43 -8.59 1.57
C TYR A 51 -19.46 -8.82 0.41
N ILE A 52 -19.95 -8.57 -0.80
CA ILE A 52 -19.14 -8.54 -2.01
C ILE A 52 -19.01 -7.09 -2.47
N LYS A 53 -17.77 -6.65 -2.69
CA LYS A 53 -17.45 -5.33 -3.23
C LYS A 53 -16.41 -5.51 -4.34
N GLU A 54 -16.70 -4.97 -5.53
CA GLU A 54 -15.79 -5.02 -6.68
C GLU A 54 -15.26 -6.44 -7.00
N GLY A 55 -16.16 -7.43 -6.91
CA GLY A 55 -15.81 -8.83 -7.16
C GLY A 55 -15.03 -9.53 -6.05
N ARG A 56 -14.90 -8.91 -4.86
CA ARG A 56 -14.21 -9.51 -3.71
C ARG A 56 -15.12 -9.65 -2.52
N THR A 57 -15.01 -10.80 -1.86
CA THR A 57 -15.75 -11.10 -0.63
C THR A 57 -15.01 -10.57 0.58
N PHE A 58 -15.68 -9.77 1.40
CA PHE A 58 -15.16 -9.17 2.63
C PHE A 58 -15.81 -9.83 3.84
N LEU A 59 -14.98 -10.23 4.81
CA LEU A 59 -15.45 -10.82 6.07
C LEU A 59 -15.12 -9.91 7.26
N PRO A 60 -15.96 -9.93 8.31
CA PRO A 60 -15.64 -9.29 9.57
C PRO A 60 -14.41 -9.95 10.21
N LEU A 61 -13.28 -9.23 10.27
CA LEU A 61 -11.98 -9.80 10.63
C LEU A 61 -12.01 -10.52 11.98
N ARG A 62 -12.60 -9.90 13.00
CA ARG A 62 -12.66 -10.47 14.36
C ARG A 62 -13.40 -11.80 14.36
N PHE A 63 -14.59 -11.84 13.76
CA PHE A 63 -15.41 -13.06 13.74
C PHE A 63 -14.76 -14.17 12.92
N ALA A 64 -14.13 -13.82 11.81
CA ALA A 64 -13.42 -14.78 10.99
C ALA A 64 -12.13 -15.30 11.66
N ALA A 65 -11.44 -14.49 12.47
CA ALA A 65 -10.33 -14.91 13.31
C ALA A 65 -10.80 -15.81 14.47
N ASN A 66 -11.89 -15.45 15.16
CA ASN A 66 -12.48 -16.23 16.24
C ASN A 66 -12.95 -17.61 15.75
N ALA A 67 -13.56 -17.65 14.56
CA ALA A 67 -13.99 -18.87 13.89
C ALA A 67 -12.85 -19.88 13.66
N VAL A 68 -11.60 -19.42 13.63
CA VAL A 68 -10.42 -20.27 13.40
C VAL A 68 -9.51 -20.39 14.63
N GLY A 69 -10.09 -20.16 15.82
CA GLY A 69 -9.44 -20.41 17.11
C GLY A 69 -8.56 -19.27 17.64
N VAL A 70 -8.62 -18.08 17.06
CA VAL A 70 -7.98 -16.89 17.65
C VAL A 70 -8.87 -16.37 18.78
N THR A 71 -8.32 -16.13 19.96
CA THR A 71 -9.07 -15.52 21.07
C THR A 71 -9.11 -14.00 20.92
N ASP A 72 -10.13 -13.34 21.48
CA ASP A 72 -10.25 -11.88 21.41
C ASP A 72 -9.04 -11.15 22.03
N GLU A 73 -8.38 -11.75 23.03
CA GLU A 73 -7.13 -11.23 23.63
C GLU A 73 -5.97 -11.16 22.62
N ASN A 74 -5.99 -12.04 21.61
CA ASN A 74 -5.02 -12.10 20.54
C ASN A 74 -5.45 -11.31 19.29
N ILE A 75 -6.52 -10.50 19.37
CA ILE A 75 -6.97 -9.59 18.33
C ILE A 75 -6.90 -8.17 18.87
N ILE A 76 -5.75 -7.56 18.66
CA ILE A 76 -5.41 -6.24 19.20
C ILE A 76 -5.76 -5.18 18.15
N TRP A 77 -6.52 -4.18 18.56
CA TRP A 77 -6.83 -3.00 17.76
C TRP A 77 -6.18 -1.77 18.37
N ASP A 78 -5.37 -1.07 17.58
CA ASP A 78 -4.87 0.27 17.88
C ASP A 78 -5.73 1.29 17.11
N PRO A 79 -6.57 2.07 17.80
CA PRO A 79 -7.45 3.05 17.16
C PRO A 79 -6.70 4.25 16.57
N ASP A 80 -5.54 4.61 17.13
CA ASP A 80 -4.81 5.81 16.72
C ASP A 80 -4.12 5.57 15.38
N SER A 81 -3.48 4.40 15.24
CA SER A 81 -2.81 4.01 13.99
C SER A 81 -3.71 3.21 13.04
N LYS A 82 -4.96 2.95 13.42
CA LYS A 82 -5.90 2.06 12.71
C LYS A 82 -5.31 0.68 12.38
N LYS A 83 -4.50 0.14 13.30
CA LYS A 83 -3.74 -1.09 13.12
C LYS A 83 -4.40 -2.26 13.85
N VAL A 84 -4.52 -3.39 13.15
CA VAL A 84 -4.90 -4.67 13.73
C VAL A 84 -3.65 -5.53 13.88
N THR A 85 -3.47 -6.17 15.04
CA THR A 85 -2.51 -7.25 15.25
C THR A 85 -3.25 -8.52 15.67
N ILE A 86 -3.07 -9.61 14.90
CA ILE A 86 -3.64 -10.92 15.19
C ILE A 86 -2.52 -11.90 15.52
N ILE A 87 -2.64 -12.60 16.64
CA ILE A 87 -1.65 -13.60 17.08
C ILE A 87 -2.32 -14.98 17.06
N LYS A 88 -1.79 -15.90 16.26
CA LYS A 88 -2.28 -17.28 16.17
C LYS A 88 -1.10 -18.25 16.17
N GLY A 89 -0.82 -18.85 17.32
CA GLY A 89 0.35 -19.72 17.47
C GLY A 89 1.65 -18.95 17.23
N ASP A 90 2.41 -19.37 16.22
CA ASP A 90 3.66 -18.73 15.75
C ASP A 90 3.43 -17.66 14.66
N ARG A 91 2.17 -17.38 14.30
CA ARG A 91 1.80 -16.37 13.32
C ARG A 91 1.41 -15.06 13.99
N VAL A 92 2.10 -13.99 13.63
CA VAL A 92 1.75 -12.61 13.95
C VAL A 92 1.39 -11.90 12.65
N VAL A 93 0.10 -11.57 12.51
CA VAL A 93 -0.43 -10.83 11.37
C VAL A 93 -0.65 -9.38 11.79
N GLN A 94 -0.12 -8.42 11.04
CA GLN A 94 -0.39 -7.00 11.26
C GLN A 94 -0.90 -6.37 9.97
N LEU A 95 -1.92 -5.53 10.08
CA LEU A 95 -2.48 -4.79 8.94
C LEU A 95 -3.04 -3.45 9.41
N THR A 96 -3.14 -2.52 8.48
CA THR A 96 -3.68 -1.17 8.72
C THR A 96 -4.89 -0.96 7.82
N VAL A 97 -6.00 -0.44 8.37
CA VAL A 97 -7.21 -0.12 7.59
C VAL A 97 -6.85 0.91 6.50
N GLY A 98 -7.28 0.64 5.26
CA GLY A 98 -6.97 1.48 4.10
C GLY A 98 -5.63 1.18 3.43
N SER A 99 -4.75 0.40 4.08
CA SER A 99 -3.48 -0.02 3.51
C SER A 99 -3.60 -1.37 2.81
N ARG A 100 -3.00 -1.49 1.63
CA ARG A 100 -2.82 -2.78 0.96
C ARG A 100 -1.63 -3.58 1.52
N VAL A 101 -0.88 -3.05 2.48
CA VAL A 101 0.27 -3.76 3.06
C VAL A 101 -0.16 -4.57 4.29
N LEU A 102 0.19 -5.85 4.30
CA LEU A 102 0.04 -6.79 5.41
C LEU A 102 1.43 -7.24 5.88
N MET A 103 1.62 -7.43 7.17
CA MET A 103 2.82 -8.05 7.73
C MET A 103 2.49 -9.43 8.29
N LEU A 104 3.23 -10.45 7.90
CA LEU A 104 3.14 -11.80 8.43
C LEU A 104 4.50 -12.18 9.00
N ASN A 105 4.59 -12.35 10.31
CA ASN A 105 5.85 -12.67 11.01
C ASN A 105 6.98 -11.68 10.70
N GLY A 106 6.62 -10.40 10.53
CA GLY A 106 7.56 -9.32 10.17
C GLY A 106 7.90 -9.24 8.67
N ALA A 107 7.43 -10.18 7.84
CA ALA A 107 7.57 -10.11 6.39
C ALA A 107 6.42 -9.33 5.76
N VAL A 108 6.74 -8.49 4.79
CA VAL A 108 5.76 -7.67 4.07
C VAL A 108 5.04 -8.49 3.01
N VAL A 109 3.72 -8.32 2.91
CA VAL A 109 2.83 -8.98 1.96
C VAL A 109 1.95 -7.90 1.31
N MET A 110 1.97 -7.84 -0.02
CA MET A 110 1.16 -6.87 -0.76
C MET A 110 -0.22 -7.45 -1.07
N MET A 111 -1.27 -6.79 -0.61
CA MET A 111 -2.65 -7.16 -0.86
C MET A 111 -3.17 -6.53 -2.14
N ASP A 112 -4.09 -7.20 -2.82
CA ASP A 112 -4.69 -6.66 -4.04
C ASP A 112 -5.79 -5.59 -3.74
N VAL A 113 -6.33 -5.53 -2.51
CA VAL A 113 -7.30 -4.52 -2.00
C VAL A 113 -7.09 -4.41 -0.48
N ALA A 114 -7.22 -3.18 0.02
CA ALA A 114 -7.05 -2.86 1.42
C ALA A 114 -8.23 -3.36 2.30
N PRO A 115 -8.01 -3.65 3.58
CA PRO A 115 -9.08 -3.80 4.55
C PRO A 115 -9.79 -2.46 4.74
N GLU A 116 -11.08 -2.51 5.03
CA GLU A 116 -11.89 -1.30 5.27
C GLU A 116 -12.64 -1.38 6.59
N GLU A 117 -13.01 -0.23 7.13
CA GLU A 117 -13.83 -0.16 8.33
C GLU A 117 -15.28 0.08 7.94
N VAL A 118 -16.17 -0.86 8.28
CA VAL A 118 -17.61 -0.75 8.05
C VAL A 118 -18.31 -0.86 9.39
N THR A 119 -19.08 0.16 9.77
CA THR A 119 -19.86 0.17 11.03
C THR A 119 -19.02 -0.14 12.28
N GLY A 120 -17.79 0.37 12.36
CA GLY A 120 -16.88 0.11 13.48
C GLY A 120 -16.26 -1.29 13.51
N ARG A 121 -16.24 -1.98 12.37
CA ARG A 121 -15.66 -3.32 12.21
C ARG A 121 -14.70 -3.33 11.04
N VAL A 122 -13.52 -3.92 11.24
CA VAL A 122 -12.56 -4.14 10.17
C VAL A 122 -13.03 -5.30 9.30
N MET A 123 -13.16 -5.03 8.02
CA MET A 123 -13.56 -5.95 6.96
C MET A 123 -12.33 -6.25 6.12
N LEU A 124 -11.95 -7.52 6.03
CA LEU A 124 -10.76 -7.97 5.29
C LEU A 124 -11.19 -8.81 4.08
N PRO A 125 -10.58 -8.63 2.89
CA PRO A 125 -10.85 -9.51 1.78
C PRO A 125 -10.49 -10.94 2.14
N LEU A 126 -11.41 -11.85 1.82
CA LEU A 126 -11.40 -13.24 2.22
C LEU A 126 -10.06 -13.97 1.98
N ARG A 127 -9.46 -13.71 0.82
CA ARG A 127 -8.18 -14.31 0.41
C ARG A 127 -7.05 -13.99 1.39
N TRP A 128 -6.97 -12.75 1.85
CA TRP A 128 -5.90 -12.31 2.75
C TRP A 128 -6.10 -12.81 4.17
N LEU A 129 -7.36 -12.97 4.60
CA LEU A 129 -7.69 -13.65 5.85
C LEU A 129 -7.20 -15.11 5.85
N ALA A 130 -7.50 -15.88 4.78
CA ALA A 130 -7.03 -17.26 4.62
C ALA A 130 -5.51 -17.37 4.74
N SER A 131 -4.82 -16.60 3.90
CA SER A 131 -3.36 -16.64 3.78
C SER A 131 -2.67 -16.26 5.10
N SER A 132 -3.11 -15.16 5.71
CA SER A 132 -2.48 -14.62 6.91
C SER A 132 -2.68 -15.52 8.14
N LEU A 133 -3.88 -16.07 8.35
CA LEU A 133 -4.19 -16.92 9.51
C LEU A 133 -3.91 -18.42 9.30
N GLY A 134 -3.48 -18.82 8.11
CA GLY A 134 -3.11 -20.19 7.78
C GLY A 134 -4.31 -21.12 7.78
N VAL A 135 -5.41 -20.68 7.17
CA VAL A 135 -6.69 -21.40 7.18
C VAL A 135 -7.18 -21.62 5.76
N SER A 136 -7.84 -22.76 5.55
CA SER A 136 -8.43 -23.08 4.27
C SER A 136 -9.80 -22.44 4.15
N ILE A 137 -10.10 -21.94 2.96
CA ILE A 137 -11.35 -21.23 2.68
C ILE A 137 -11.94 -21.73 1.37
N LYS A 138 -13.26 -21.90 1.34
CA LYS A 138 -14.01 -22.24 0.12
C LYS A 138 -15.17 -21.27 -0.07
N TRP A 139 -15.30 -20.72 -1.29
CA TRP A 139 -16.45 -19.93 -1.70
C TRP A 139 -17.46 -20.81 -2.42
N ASP A 140 -18.72 -20.75 -1.98
CA ASP A 140 -19.86 -21.36 -2.65
C ASP A 140 -20.71 -20.26 -3.32
N PRO A 141 -20.68 -20.16 -4.67
CA PRO A 141 -21.44 -19.14 -5.38
C PRO A 141 -22.95 -19.38 -5.35
N VAL A 142 -23.43 -20.62 -5.13
CA VAL A 142 -24.86 -20.95 -5.12
C VAL A 142 -25.48 -20.48 -3.81
N SER A 143 -24.86 -20.85 -2.69
CA SER A 143 -25.33 -20.43 -1.36
C SER A 143 -24.81 -19.06 -0.93
N GLN A 144 -24.02 -18.39 -1.79
CA GLN A 144 -23.33 -17.12 -1.48
C GLN A 144 -22.63 -17.18 -0.12
N SER A 145 -21.88 -18.26 0.11
CA SER A 145 -21.31 -18.56 1.42
C SER A 145 -19.83 -18.89 1.35
N VAL A 146 -19.15 -18.62 2.45
CA VAL A 146 -17.73 -18.85 2.65
C VAL A 146 -17.58 -19.87 3.76
N VAL A 147 -16.95 -21.00 3.47
CA VAL A 147 -16.55 -22.00 4.47
C VAL A 147 -15.10 -21.73 4.87
N VAL A 148 -14.82 -21.62 6.16
CA VAL A 148 -13.50 -21.37 6.76
C VAL A 148 -13.19 -22.51 7.73
N GLY A 149 -12.05 -23.20 7.59
CA GLY A 149 -11.69 -24.29 8.51
C GLY A 149 -10.33 -24.95 8.25
N THR A 150 -10.03 -25.99 9.03
CA THR A 150 -8.86 -26.87 8.89
C THR A 150 -9.32 -28.22 8.32
N PHE A 151 -9.15 -28.44 7.01
CA PHE A 151 -9.55 -29.70 6.38
C PHE A 151 -8.45 -30.76 6.58
N ASP A 152 -8.53 -31.57 7.64
CA ASP A 152 -7.54 -32.62 7.91
C ASP A 152 -7.83 -33.86 7.06
N GLY A 153 -7.00 -34.06 6.04
CA GLY A 153 -6.93 -35.31 5.31
C GLY A 153 -6.16 -36.37 6.10
N THR A 154 -6.84 -37.41 6.59
CA THR A 154 -6.27 -38.76 6.65
C THR A 154 -7.37 -39.79 6.38
N GLY A 155 -7.23 -40.58 5.30
CA GLY A 155 -7.98 -41.84 5.23
C GLY A 155 -8.17 -42.51 3.89
N GLU A 156 -8.10 -41.82 2.75
CA GLU A 156 -7.90 -42.43 1.42
C GLU A 156 -7.78 -41.30 0.38
N LYS A 157 -6.70 -41.32 -0.41
CA LYS A 157 -6.53 -40.40 -1.54
C LYS A 157 -7.62 -40.70 -2.58
N ARG A 158 -8.76 -40.02 -2.51
CA ARG A 158 -9.59 -39.81 -3.69
C ARG A 158 -8.94 -38.69 -4.51
N PRO A 159 -8.59 -38.91 -5.79
CA PRO A 159 -8.15 -37.82 -6.64
C PRO A 159 -9.27 -36.80 -6.69
N LEU A 160 -8.97 -35.55 -6.29
CA LEU A 160 -9.75 -34.40 -6.71
C LEU A 160 -9.82 -34.43 -8.24
N PRO A 161 -10.95 -34.02 -8.86
CA PRO A 161 -10.96 -33.79 -10.30
C PRO A 161 -9.75 -32.92 -10.63
N ALA A 162 -8.85 -33.45 -11.46
CA ALA A 162 -7.73 -32.68 -11.94
C ALA A 162 -8.31 -31.45 -12.66
N ASP A 163 -7.82 -30.28 -12.25
CA ASP A 163 -7.99 -28.97 -12.87
C ASP A 163 -9.02 -28.02 -12.19
N ASN A 164 -8.69 -27.53 -11.00
CA ASN A 164 -9.04 -26.14 -10.64
C ASN A 164 -7.79 -25.27 -10.88
N GLU A 165 -7.63 -24.84 -12.12
CA GLU A 165 -6.53 -23.98 -12.56
C GLU A 165 -6.41 -22.70 -11.71
N GLN A 166 -7.51 -22.22 -11.12
CA GLN A 166 -7.52 -21.06 -10.21
C GLN A 166 -6.91 -21.36 -8.84
N GLU A 167 -7.20 -22.52 -8.25
CA GLU A 167 -6.58 -22.96 -7.00
C GLU A 167 -5.09 -23.26 -7.21
N ARG A 168 -4.71 -23.87 -8.33
CA ARG A 168 -3.28 -24.08 -8.64
C ARG A 168 -2.54 -22.75 -8.87
N LYS A 169 -3.16 -21.78 -9.56
CA LYS A 169 -2.59 -20.43 -9.73
C LYS A 169 -2.51 -19.67 -8.40
N LEU A 170 -3.46 -19.84 -7.49
CA LEU A 170 -3.47 -19.20 -6.17
C LEU A 170 -2.47 -19.85 -5.21
N GLU A 171 -2.31 -21.18 -5.26
CA GLU A 171 -1.29 -21.92 -4.51
C GLU A 171 0.11 -21.69 -5.09
N GLU A 172 0.28 -21.56 -6.41
CA GLU A 172 1.53 -21.11 -7.04
C GLU A 172 1.86 -19.65 -6.69
N HIS A 173 0.86 -18.77 -6.54
CA HIS A 173 1.03 -17.37 -6.13
C HIS A 173 1.37 -17.26 -4.63
N ALA A 174 0.71 -18.05 -3.77
CA ALA A 174 0.94 -18.02 -2.33
C ALA A 174 2.16 -18.84 -1.86
N ALA A 175 2.46 -19.97 -2.50
CA ALA A 175 3.74 -20.68 -2.32
C ALA A 175 4.88 -20.02 -3.10
N GLY A 176 4.56 -19.08 -4.00
CA GLY A 176 5.47 -18.31 -4.81
C GLY A 176 5.72 -16.89 -4.32
N TYR A 177 5.36 -16.53 -3.07
CA TYR A 177 5.74 -15.24 -2.47
C TYR A 177 7.26 -15.14 -2.41
N LYS A 178 7.83 -14.62 -3.49
CA LYS A 178 9.24 -14.29 -3.58
C LYS A 178 9.40 -13.00 -2.80
N ALA A 179 10.00 -13.10 -1.63
CA ALA A 179 10.65 -11.94 -1.05
C ALA A 179 12.01 -11.79 -1.73
N ILE A 180 12.33 -10.59 -2.20
CA ILE A 180 13.71 -10.25 -2.50
C ILE A 180 14.39 -10.11 -1.14
N ALA A 181 15.10 -11.16 -0.73
CA ALA A 181 15.87 -11.14 0.50
C ALA A 181 17.12 -10.28 0.29
N LYS A 182 17.04 -9.00 0.65
CA LYS A 182 18.20 -8.09 0.66
C LYS A 182 18.87 -8.12 2.02
N GLU A 183 20.15 -8.47 2.03
CA GLU A 183 21.03 -8.35 3.19
C GLU A 183 21.83 -7.06 3.07
N TYR A 184 21.72 -6.20 4.08
CA TYR A 184 22.40 -4.91 4.16
C TYR A 184 23.43 -4.96 5.28
N LYS A 185 24.69 -4.66 4.93
CA LYS A 185 25.79 -4.53 5.89
C LYS A 185 26.21 -3.08 5.96
N TRP A 186 26.28 -2.53 7.16
CA TRP A 186 26.57 -1.12 7.37
C TRP A 186 27.17 -0.87 8.74
N ARG A 187 27.68 0.34 8.95
CA ARG A 187 28.32 0.79 10.18
C ARG A 187 27.67 2.10 10.62
N ASP A 188 27.38 2.23 11.91
CA ASP A 188 26.92 3.49 12.47
C ASP A 188 28.08 4.47 12.75
N MET A 189 27.77 5.67 13.26
CA MET A 189 28.76 6.71 13.55
C MET A 189 29.70 6.36 14.71
N GLU A 190 29.33 5.42 15.58
CA GLU A 190 30.16 4.93 16.68
C GLU A 190 31.10 3.81 16.23
N GLY A 191 30.85 3.27 15.04
CA GLY A 191 31.65 2.21 14.44
C GLY A 191 31.07 0.81 14.66
N ASN A 192 29.87 0.66 15.22
CA ASN A 192 29.24 -0.64 15.38
C ASN A 192 28.79 -1.18 14.02
N GLU A 193 28.94 -2.49 13.80
CA GLU A 193 28.56 -3.15 12.56
C GLU A 193 27.18 -3.80 12.66
N TRP A 194 26.38 -3.59 11.63
CA TRP A 194 25.01 -4.07 11.55
C TRP A 194 24.83 -4.92 10.30
N THR A 195 24.05 -6.01 10.41
CA THR A 195 23.62 -6.82 9.27
C THR A 195 22.13 -7.03 9.37
N TRP A 196 21.38 -6.50 8.42
CA TRP A 196 19.92 -6.60 8.40
C TRP A 196 19.41 -7.28 7.16
N ARG A 197 18.35 -8.06 7.34
CA ARG A 197 17.61 -8.67 6.25
C ARG A 197 16.25 -8.00 6.17
N VAL A 198 16.02 -7.28 5.08
CA VAL A 198 14.72 -6.65 4.83
C VAL A 198 13.99 -7.54 3.82
N PRO A 199 12.88 -8.18 4.20
CA PRO A 199 12.05 -8.92 3.26
C PRO A 199 11.26 -7.93 2.40
N ILE A 200 11.67 -7.75 1.15
CA ILE A 200 10.99 -6.87 0.20
C ILE A 200 10.03 -7.72 -0.66
N PRO A 201 8.73 -7.39 -0.75
CA PRO A 201 7.82 -8.13 -1.63
C PRO A 201 8.23 -7.95 -3.09
N GLU A 202 8.56 -9.04 -3.79
CA GLU A 202 8.90 -8.99 -5.23
C GLU A 202 7.75 -8.36 -6.02
N GLU A 203 6.50 -8.69 -5.71
CA GLU A 203 5.33 -8.12 -6.40
C GLU A 203 5.23 -6.61 -6.23
N MET A 204 5.54 -6.08 -5.04
CA MET A 204 5.56 -4.63 -4.81
C MET A 204 6.66 -3.99 -5.66
N TYR A 205 7.86 -4.55 -5.63
CA TYR A 205 8.97 -4.08 -6.47
C TYR A 205 8.60 -4.10 -7.96
N GLN A 206 8.07 -5.22 -8.47
CA GLN A 206 7.67 -5.36 -9.88
C GLN A 206 6.53 -4.41 -10.25
N TYR A 207 5.54 -4.23 -9.36
CA TYR A 207 4.48 -3.25 -9.54
C TYR A 207 5.07 -1.86 -9.72
N TYR A 208 5.85 -1.37 -8.75
CA TYR A 208 6.45 -0.04 -8.81
C TYR A 208 7.37 0.10 -10.02
N ARG A 209 8.15 -0.91 -10.39
CA ARG A 209 9.01 -0.85 -11.57
C ARG A 209 8.24 -0.76 -12.89
N SER A 210 7.04 -1.33 -12.94
CA SER A 210 6.16 -1.33 -14.12
C SER A 210 5.29 -0.08 -14.25
N GLN A 211 5.08 0.68 -13.16
CA GLN A 211 4.22 1.86 -13.20
C GLN A 211 4.91 3.03 -13.90
N PRO A 212 4.14 3.83 -14.67
CA PRO A 212 4.60 5.14 -15.10
C PRO A 212 5.06 5.95 -13.88
N ARG A 213 6.12 6.73 -14.06
CA ARG A 213 6.60 7.63 -13.01
C ARG A 213 5.49 8.63 -12.64
N ILE A 214 5.56 9.21 -11.44
CA ILE A 214 4.51 10.11 -10.93
C ILE A 214 4.22 11.23 -11.93
N HIS A 215 5.27 11.73 -12.57
CA HIS A 215 5.14 12.76 -13.59
C HIS A 215 4.37 12.33 -14.84
N GLU A 216 4.62 11.12 -15.32
CA GLU A 216 3.94 10.56 -16.50
C GLU A 216 2.45 10.39 -16.20
N ARG A 217 2.10 9.89 -15.00
CA ARG A 217 0.71 9.78 -14.56
C ARG A 217 0.00 11.13 -14.50
N VAL A 218 0.66 12.15 -13.95
CA VAL A 218 0.11 13.52 -13.91
C VAL A 218 -0.12 14.06 -15.33
N LEU A 219 0.80 13.84 -16.26
CA LEU A 219 0.60 14.23 -17.66
C LEU A 219 -0.60 13.51 -18.29
N GLU A 220 -0.75 12.21 -18.05
CA GLU A 220 -1.88 11.42 -18.55
C GLU A 220 -3.22 11.93 -18.01
N GLU A 221 -3.30 12.26 -16.72
CA GLU A 221 -4.50 12.85 -16.08
C GLU A 221 -4.86 14.20 -16.72
N TYR A 222 -3.88 15.08 -16.91
CA TYR A 222 -4.11 16.36 -17.58
C TYR A 222 -4.54 16.17 -19.04
N LEU A 223 -3.93 15.23 -19.76
CA LEU A 223 -4.30 14.92 -21.13
C LEU A 223 -5.73 14.37 -21.23
N GLU A 224 -6.15 13.54 -20.28
CA GLU A 224 -7.53 13.06 -20.18
C GLU A 224 -8.51 14.23 -19.96
N GLN A 225 -8.20 15.15 -19.04
CA GLN A 225 -9.00 16.36 -18.83
C GLN A 225 -9.10 17.21 -20.09
N VAL A 226 -7.99 17.45 -20.80
CA VAL A 226 -7.98 18.15 -22.09
C VAL A 226 -8.89 17.46 -23.10
N ASN A 227 -8.80 16.13 -23.22
CA ASN A 227 -9.61 15.36 -24.16
C ASN A 227 -11.10 15.40 -23.80
N ASN A 228 -11.44 15.32 -22.52
CA ASN A 228 -12.80 15.48 -22.02
C ASN A 228 -13.38 16.86 -22.36
N LEU A 229 -12.65 17.93 -22.06
CA LEU A 229 -13.09 19.31 -22.33
C LEU A 229 -13.19 19.60 -23.84
N LYS A 230 -12.31 19.03 -24.67
CA LYS A 230 -12.43 19.09 -26.14
C LYS A 230 -13.72 18.45 -26.63
N ARG A 231 -14.05 17.23 -26.18
CA ARG A 231 -15.31 16.56 -26.54
C ARG A 231 -16.53 17.37 -26.13
N GLN A 232 -16.54 17.91 -24.91
CA GLN A 232 -17.63 18.78 -24.44
C GLN A 232 -17.75 20.05 -25.27
N THR A 233 -16.63 20.67 -25.64
CA THR A 233 -16.60 21.84 -26.52
C THR A 233 -17.24 21.53 -27.87
N GLU A 234 -16.83 20.44 -28.52
CA GLU A 234 -17.37 20.01 -29.82
C GLU A 234 -18.88 19.74 -29.76
N GLU A 235 -19.34 19.13 -28.67
CA GLU A 235 -20.76 18.88 -28.45
C GLU A 235 -21.55 20.19 -28.25
N LEU A 236 -21.05 21.10 -27.42
CA LEU A 236 -21.68 22.41 -27.21
C LEU A 236 -21.69 23.24 -28.50
N GLN A 237 -20.63 23.18 -29.30
CA GLN A 237 -20.58 23.81 -30.62
C GLN A 237 -21.69 23.27 -31.54
N ARG A 238 -21.87 21.94 -31.60
CA ARG A 238 -22.97 21.33 -32.37
C ARG A 238 -24.34 21.82 -31.92
N TYR A 239 -24.58 21.92 -30.61
CA TYR A 239 -25.85 22.46 -30.08
C TYR A 239 -26.04 23.94 -30.39
N MET A 240 -24.97 24.75 -30.27
CA MET A 240 -25.01 26.16 -30.66
C MET A 240 -25.34 26.32 -32.13
N ASP A 241 -24.66 25.59 -33.02
CA ASP A 241 -24.89 25.64 -34.46
C ASP A 241 -26.33 25.22 -34.80
N TYR A 242 -26.84 24.16 -34.15
CA TYR A 242 -28.22 23.72 -34.31
C TYR A 242 -29.22 24.81 -33.93
N TRP A 243 -29.12 25.37 -32.71
CA TRP A 243 -30.07 26.39 -32.25
C TRP A 243 -29.93 27.71 -33.02
N TYR A 244 -28.73 28.04 -33.47
CA TYR A 244 -28.52 29.17 -34.37
C TYR A 244 -29.25 28.98 -35.70
N GLN A 245 -29.25 27.77 -36.29
CA GLN A 245 -30.06 27.49 -37.48
C GLN A 245 -31.56 27.55 -37.18
N GLN A 246 -32.02 27.07 -36.02
CA GLN A 246 -33.45 27.17 -35.64
C GLN A 246 -33.92 28.63 -35.57
N CYS A 247 -33.10 29.54 -35.02
CA CYS A 247 -33.38 30.98 -35.03
C CYS A 247 -33.58 31.58 -36.43
N ARG A 248 -33.11 30.91 -37.50
CA ARG A 248 -33.26 31.41 -38.89
C ARG A 248 -34.52 30.91 -39.57
N ILE A 249 -35.16 29.87 -39.04
CA ILE A 249 -36.24 29.14 -39.71
C ILE A 249 -37.57 29.29 -38.95
N LEU A 250 -37.54 29.46 -37.63
CA LEU A 250 -38.73 29.49 -36.80
C LEU A 250 -39.44 30.88 -36.80
N PRO A 251 -40.79 30.91 -36.76
CA PRO A 251 -41.58 32.13 -36.66
C PRO A 251 -41.55 32.74 -35.25
N GLU A 252 -41.99 34.00 -35.11
CA GLU A 252 -41.78 34.92 -33.97
C GLU A 252 -41.74 34.27 -32.58
N ASP A 253 -42.82 33.64 -32.09
CA ASP A 253 -42.84 33.10 -30.72
C ASP A 253 -41.81 31.98 -30.50
N SER A 254 -41.57 31.13 -31.50
CA SER A 254 -40.60 30.03 -31.44
C SER A 254 -39.15 30.50 -31.70
N TYR A 255 -38.95 31.69 -32.27
CA TYR A 255 -37.63 32.31 -32.41
C TYR A 255 -37.02 32.64 -31.06
N TYR A 256 -37.79 33.23 -30.14
CA TYR A 256 -37.28 33.67 -28.84
C TYR A 256 -36.81 32.49 -27.98
N GLU A 257 -37.51 31.36 -28.01
CA GLU A 257 -37.10 30.14 -27.32
C GLU A 257 -35.78 29.58 -27.90
N ALA A 258 -35.68 29.51 -29.23
CA ALA A 258 -34.45 29.06 -29.90
C ALA A 258 -33.26 29.99 -29.58
N TRP A 259 -33.50 31.29 -29.53
CA TRP A 259 -32.49 32.29 -29.17
C TRP A 259 -32.02 32.12 -27.73
N GLN A 260 -32.93 31.90 -26.77
CA GLN A 260 -32.55 31.63 -25.38
C GLN A 260 -31.71 30.36 -25.25
N LYS A 261 -32.07 29.29 -25.97
CA LYS A 261 -31.26 28.06 -26.00
C LYS A 261 -29.88 28.31 -26.59
N TYR A 262 -29.79 29.02 -27.71
CA TYR A 262 -28.50 29.42 -28.30
C TYR A 262 -27.63 30.18 -27.29
N GLN A 263 -28.18 31.20 -26.63
CA GLN A 263 -27.45 32.00 -25.63
C GLN A 263 -26.97 31.14 -24.45
N MET A 264 -27.81 30.21 -23.98
CA MET A 264 -27.45 29.25 -22.92
C MET A 264 -26.27 28.35 -23.34
N TYR A 265 -26.34 27.74 -24.51
CA TYR A 265 -25.24 26.88 -25.01
C TYR A 265 -23.97 27.68 -25.31
N MET A 266 -24.09 28.92 -25.80
CA MET A 266 -22.96 29.83 -25.99
C MET A 266 -22.28 30.19 -24.67
N ALA A 267 -23.04 30.46 -23.61
CA ALA A 267 -22.49 30.72 -22.28
C ALA A 267 -21.77 29.48 -21.72
N ALA A 268 -22.35 28.29 -21.89
CA ALA A 268 -21.73 27.03 -21.49
C ALA A 268 -20.44 26.75 -22.28
N TYR A 269 -20.47 26.93 -23.60
CA TYR A 269 -19.32 26.79 -24.49
C TYR A 269 -18.18 27.71 -24.06
N ASN A 270 -18.46 29.00 -23.84
CA ASN A 270 -17.46 29.97 -23.42
C ASN A 270 -16.86 29.62 -22.05
N LYS A 271 -17.63 29.01 -21.14
CA LYS A 271 -17.12 28.54 -19.85
C LYS A 271 -16.15 27.37 -20.04
N VAL A 272 -16.58 26.32 -20.74
CA VAL A 272 -15.76 25.12 -21.00
C VAL A 272 -14.51 25.47 -21.81
N GLN A 273 -14.60 26.42 -22.75
CA GLN A 273 -13.46 26.90 -23.53
C GLN A 273 -12.39 27.58 -22.67
N ARG A 274 -12.79 28.42 -21.70
CA ARG A 274 -11.82 29.05 -20.79
C ARG A 274 -11.09 27.99 -19.95
N GLU A 275 -11.84 27.02 -19.45
CA GLU A 275 -11.29 25.89 -18.69
C GLU A 275 -10.35 25.04 -19.55
N LEU A 276 -10.74 24.71 -20.79
CA LEU A 276 -9.88 24.01 -21.74
C LEU A 276 -8.57 24.76 -22.00
N ILE A 277 -8.61 26.07 -22.23
CA ILE A 277 -7.42 26.88 -22.46
C ILE A 277 -6.51 26.87 -21.22
N GLN A 278 -7.10 26.99 -20.02
CA GLN A 278 -6.35 26.93 -18.78
C GLN A 278 -5.63 25.58 -18.62
N ILE A 279 -6.38 24.48 -18.67
CA ILE A 279 -5.82 23.12 -18.48
C ILE A 279 -4.81 22.78 -19.58
N LEU A 280 -5.05 23.19 -20.83
CA LEU A 280 -4.10 22.99 -21.92
C LEU A 280 -2.80 23.77 -21.70
N THR A 281 -2.89 24.99 -21.16
CA THR A 281 -1.71 25.80 -20.83
C THR A 281 -0.90 25.16 -19.70
N GLU A 282 -1.58 24.65 -18.66
CA GLU A 282 -0.94 23.92 -17.56
C GLU A 282 -0.27 22.63 -18.06
N TYR A 283 -0.96 21.84 -18.89
CA TYR A 283 -0.42 20.63 -19.53
C TYR A 283 0.84 20.92 -20.35
N GLN A 284 0.83 21.97 -21.19
CA GLN A 284 1.98 22.35 -22.00
C GLN A 284 3.19 22.79 -21.15
N LYS A 285 2.95 23.52 -20.05
CA LYS A 285 3.99 23.88 -19.09
C LYS A 285 4.59 22.65 -18.43
N LEU A 286 3.75 21.71 -17.97
CA LEU A 286 4.19 20.46 -17.37
C LEU A 286 5.02 19.63 -18.37
N GLN A 287 4.54 19.48 -19.61
CA GLN A 287 5.30 18.76 -20.64
C GLN A 287 6.69 19.35 -20.87
N LEU A 288 6.83 20.67 -20.85
CA LEU A 288 8.13 21.33 -21.00
C LEU A 288 9.05 21.02 -19.82
N LEU A 289 8.55 21.18 -18.58
CA LEU A 289 9.30 20.87 -17.36
C LEU A 289 9.81 19.42 -17.34
N TYR A 290 8.97 18.47 -17.74
CA TYR A 290 9.35 17.05 -17.78
C TYR A 290 10.35 16.74 -18.89
N LYS A 291 10.23 17.40 -20.05
CA LYS A 291 11.14 17.20 -21.19
C LYS A 291 12.54 17.75 -20.93
N GLU A 292 12.65 18.85 -20.19
CA GLU A 292 13.93 19.52 -19.90
C GLU A 292 14.63 18.95 -18.65
N ALA A 293 14.10 17.86 -18.07
CA ALA A 293 14.60 17.23 -16.83
C ALA A 293 14.67 18.19 -15.63
N GLU A 294 13.92 19.30 -15.67
CA GLU A 294 13.72 20.21 -14.55
C GLU A 294 12.72 19.63 -13.55
N TYR A 295 12.75 18.32 -13.32
CA TYR A 295 11.86 17.64 -12.39
C TYR A 295 11.93 18.27 -10.98
N ARG A 296 13.14 18.73 -10.66
CA ARG A 296 13.55 19.50 -9.51
C ARG A 296 12.76 20.79 -9.26
N GLN A 297 12.14 21.39 -10.28
CA GLN A 297 11.45 22.69 -10.20
C GLN A 297 9.92 22.58 -10.06
N MET A 298 9.38 21.37 -9.99
CA MET A 298 7.93 21.17 -9.93
C MET A 298 7.27 21.54 -8.60
N LEU A 299 5.97 21.80 -8.67
CA LEU A 299 5.09 21.89 -7.51
C LEU A 299 5.17 20.56 -6.72
N ASN A 300 5.88 20.59 -5.59
CA ASN A 300 6.19 19.46 -4.70
C ASN A 300 7.38 18.55 -5.10
N GLY A 301 8.09 18.81 -6.20
CA GLY A 301 9.31 18.07 -6.58
C GLY A 301 9.18 16.55 -6.42
N TYR A 302 10.13 15.92 -5.71
CA TYR A 302 10.13 14.48 -5.42
C TYR A 302 9.28 14.07 -4.19
N VAL A 303 8.58 14.99 -3.53
CA VAL A 303 7.77 14.68 -2.32
C VAL A 303 6.74 13.56 -2.55
N PRO A 304 6.07 13.46 -3.71
CA PRO A 304 5.15 12.35 -3.97
C PRO A 304 5.79 10.95 -3.90
N TYR A 305 7.10 10.81 -4.14
CA TYR A 305 7.81 9.53 -3.96
C TYR A 305 8.04 9.18 -2.49
N VAL A 306 8.17 10.20 -1.64
CA VAL A 306 8.34 10.06 -0.19
C VAL A 306 7.02 9.70 0.50
N THR A 307 5.91 10.21 -0.05
CA THR A 307 4.58 10.17 0.57
C THR A 307 3.63 9.15 -0.09
N GLU A 308 4.14 8.34 -1.02
CA GLU A 308 3.35 7.25 -1.61
C GLU A 308 3.01 6.21 -0.53
N GLU A 309 1.72 5.99 -0.30
CA GLU A 309 1.20 5.35 0.90
C GLU A 309 1.60 3.86 1.02
N GLU A 310 1.60 3.12 -0.09
CA GLU A 310 1.96 1.69 -0.06
C GLU A 310 3.46 1.50 0.20
N ASN A 311 4.32 2.33 -0.39
CA ASN A 311 5.74 2.42 -0.05
C ASN A 311 5.96 2.86 1.38
N TYR A 312 5.18 3.82 1.86
CA TYR A 312 5.30 4.35 3.21
C TYR A 312 5.08 3.26 4.27
N GLU A 313 4.22 2.27 4.02
CA GLU A 313 4.00 1.13 4.90
C GLU A 313 5.20 0.18 4.97
N LEU A 314 5.84 -0.12 3.83
CA LEU A 314 7.13 -0.83 3.81
C LEU A 314 8.20 -0.04 4.59
N VAL A 315 8.26 1.28 4.36
CA VAL A 315 9.20 2.17 5.02
C VAL A 315 8.95 2.24 6.53
N LYS A 316 7.70 2.22 7.01
CA LYS A 316 7.37 2.18 8.45
C LYS A 316 7.96 0.97 9.15
N ILE A 317 8.09 -0.17 8.47
CA ILE A 317 8.73 -1.36 9.02
C ILE A 317 10.21 -1.12 9.21
N LEU A 318 10.88 -0.64 8.15
CA LEU A 318 12.30 -0.31 8.19
C LEU A 318 12.59 0.76 9.26
N ALA A 319 11.76 1.80 9.32
CA ALA A 319 11.80 2.84 10.35
C ALA A 319 11.60 2.27 11.75
N GLY A 320 10.71 1.31 11.94
CA GLY A 320 10.53 0.60 13.21
C GLY A 320 11.76 -0.20 13.63
N MET A 321 12.36 -0.94 12.70
CA MET A 321 13.62 -1.68 12.92
C MET A 321 14.77 -0.74 13.32
N LEU A 322 14.87 0.42 12.66
CA LEU A 322 15.81 1.48 12.99
C LEU A 322 15.52 2.07 14.37
N ALA A 323 14.28 2.48 14.60
CA ALA A 323 13.82 3.10 15.84
C ALA A 323 14.06 2.25 17.08
N GLU A 324 13.97 0.92 16.96
CA GLU A 324 14.19 -0.03 18.06
C GLU A 324 15.66 -0.07 18.50
N LYS A 325 16.60 0.05 17.55
CA LYS A 325 18.05 -0.03 17.82
C LYS A 325 18.72 1.31 17.97
N ALA A 326 18.12 2.36 17.43
CA ALA A 326 18.69 3.69 17.44
C ALA A 326 18.80 4.26 18.86
N PRO A 327 19.82 5.09 19.13
CA PRO A 327 19.93 5.85 20.38
C PRO A 327 18.68 6.70 20.66
N GLN A 328 18.54 7.11 21.93
CA GLN A 328 17.42 7.96 22.37
C GLN A 328 17.68 9.45 22.09
N ASN A 329 18.94 9.86 21.95
CA ASN A 329 19.28 11.23 21.61
C ASN A 329 18.73 11.56 20.20
N PRO A 330 17.99 12.67 20.00
CA PRO A 330 17.38 12.97 18.70
C PRO A 330 18.35 13.06 17.53
N LYS A 331 19.53 13.67 17.72
CA LYS A 331 20.55 13.79 16.68
C LYS A 331 21.13 12.43 16.34
N GLU A 332 21.57 11.67 17.34
CA GLU A 332 22.16 10.34 17.12
C GLU A 332 21.14 9.38 16.49
N ARG A 333 19.85 9.50 16.83
CA ARG A 333 18.77 8.71 16.25
C ARG A 333 18.55 9.00 14.76
N ILE A 334 18.63 10.27 14.37
CA ILE A 334 18.62 10.69 12.96
C ILE A 334 19.86 10.14 12.24
N GLU A 335 21.03 10.28 12.85
CA GLU A 335 22.31 9.85 12.27
C GLU A 335 22.41 8.33 12.13
N PHE A 336 21.79 7.57 13.04
CA PHE A 336 21.68 6.12 12.94
C PHE A 336 20.86 5.71 11.70
N ALA A 337 19.73 6.38 11.45
CA ALA A 337 18.95 6.17 10.23
C ALA A 337 19.69 6.62 8.97
N ALA A 338 20.39 7.76 9.04
CA ALA A 338 21.21 8.26 7.95
C ALA A 338 22.33 7.27 7.61
N ALA A 339 23.03 6.72 8.60
CA ALA A 339 24.12 5.78 8.41
C ALA A 339 23.68 4.49 7.70
N PHE A 340 22.46 4.00 7.96
CA PHE A 340 21.88 2.90 7.19
C PHE A 340 21.75 3.26 5.71
N VAL A 341 21.15 4.41 5.39
CA VAL A 341 20.96 4.80 3.97
C VAL A 341 22.30 5.14 3.30
N GLN A 342 23.15 5.92 3.96
CA GLN A 342 24.47 6.31 3.47
C GLN A 342 25.36 5.09 3.20
N GLY A 343 25.45 4.18 4.18
CA GLY A 343 26.42 3.07 4.16
C GLY A 343 25.91 1.76 3.57
N ALA A 344 24.63 1.44 3.73
CA ALA A 344 24.07 0.15 3.33
C ALA A 344 23.47 0.15 1.92
N ILE A 345 22.92 1.28 1.47
CA ILE A 345 22.28 1.40 0.15
C ILE A 345 23.34 1.75 -0.90
N PRO A 346 23.58 0.88 -1.91
CA PRO A 346 24.59 1.14 -2.92
C PRO A 346 24.27 2.41 -3.73
N TYR A 347 25.31 3.20 -4.03
CA TYR A 347 25.19 4.28 -4.99
C TYR A 347 25.17 3.72 -6.41
N VAL A 348 24.08 3.94 -7.13
CA VAL A 348 23.90 3.47 -8.51
C VAL A 348 23.41 4.63 -9.35
N SER A 349 24.28 5.15 -10.21
CA SER A 349 23.94 6.22 -11.14
C SER A 349 23.30 5.65 -12.40
N GLU A 350 22.22 6.30 -12.86
CA GLU A 350 21.51 5.90 -14.06
C GLU A 350 21.73 6.89 -15.22
N LYS A 351 21.40 6.45 -16.44
CA LYS A 351 21.41 7.34 -17.62
C LYS A 351 20.09 8.09 -17.68
N GLY A 352 20.13 9.36 -17.32
CA GLY A 352 18.94 10.22 -17.22
C GLY A 352 18.33 10.18 -15.81
N GLU A 353 17.28 10.95 -15.59
CA GLU A 353 16.59 11.05 -14.31
C GLU A 353 15.47 10.01 -14.25
N TYR A 354 15.62 9.01 -13.36
CA TYR A 354 14.61 8.00 -13.08
C TYR A 354 14.38 7.91 -11.56
N PRO A 355 13.59 8.82 -10.97
CA PRO A 355 13.33 8.79 -9.54
C PRO A 355 12.65 7.48 -9.13
N LYS A 356 13.26 6.83 -8.14
CA LYS A 356 12.83 5.55 -7.59
C LYS A 356 11.96 5.75 -6.36
N TYR A 357 10.99 4.85 -6.21
CA TYR A 357 10.30 4.71 -4.94
C TYR A 357 11.21 3.99 -3.92
N PRO A 358 10.97 4.17 -2.60
CA PRO A 358 11.75 3.51 -1.56
C PRO A 358 11.94 1.99 -1.77
N VAL A 359 10.92 1.27 -2.25
CA VAL A 359 11.03 -0.17 -2.56
C VAL A 359 12.06 -0.46 -3.66
N GLU A 360 12.09 0.34 -4.72
CA GLU A 360 13.05 0.21 -5.82
C GLU A 360 14.46 0.54 -5.34
N THR A 361 14.64 1.63 -4.57
CA THR A 361 15.92 2.02 -3.99
C THR A 361 16.48 0.96 -3.05
N LEU A 362 15.63 0.29 -2.27
CA LEU A 362 16.05 -0.83 -1.42
C LEU A 362 16.57 -2.01 -2.28
N VAL A 363 15.88 -2.37 -3.36
CA VAL A 363 16.26 -3.50 -4.21
C VAL A 363 17.51 -3.21 -5.03
N GLU A 364 17.53 -2.08 -5.72
CA GLU A 364 18.50 -1.75 -6.77
C GLU A 364 19.65 -0.86 -6.29
N GLY A 365 19.47 -0.14 -5.17
CA GLY A 365 20.26 1.06 -4.88
C GLY A 365 19.75 2.25 -5.69
N GLY A 366 20.48 3.37 -5.59
CA GLY A 366 20.12 4.61 -6.28
C GLY A 366 21.17 5.68 -6.05
N ASP A 367 21.01 6.81 -6.71
CA ASP A 367 21.88 7.97 -6.58
C ASP A 367 21.33 9.00 -5.58
N CYS A 368 21.70 10.27 -5.72
CA CYS A 368 21.50 11.29 -4.69
C CYS A 368 20.02 11.52 -4.38
N GLU A 369 19.16 11.51 -5.39
CA GLU A 369 17.73 11.73 -5.22
C GLU A 369 17.04 10.52 -4.61
N ASP A 370 17.34 9.32 -5.09
CA ASP A 370 16.74 8.07 -4.62
C ASP A 370 17.05 7.82 -3.15
N LYS A 371 18.32 8.00 -2.77
CA LYS A 371 18.75 7.84 -1.38
C LYS A 371 18.14 8.92 -0.49
N SER A 372 17.97 10.13 -1.00
CA SER A 372 17.29 11.22 -0.28
C SER A 372 15.79 10.95 -0.09
N ILE A 373 15.10 10.42 -1.11
CA ILE A 373 13.70 9.99 -1.01
C ILE A 373 13.55 8.91 0.07
N LEU A 374 14.38 7.87 0.04
CA LEU A 374 14.35 6.78 1.01
C LEU A 374 14.61 7.29 2.44
N LEU A 375 15.67 8.08 2.66
CA LEU A 375 16.00 8.56 4.00
C LEU A 375 14.94 9.51 4.54
N ALA A 376 14.39 10.39 3.70
CA ALA A 376 13.30 11.27 4.09
C ALA A 376 12.06 10.47 4.50
N ALA A 377 11.69 9.43 3.73
CA ALA A 377 10.56 8.57 4.06
C ALA A 377 10.77 7.84 5.39
N VAL A 378 11.97 7.32 5.63
CA VAL A 378 12.35 6.62 6.87
C VAL A 378 12.24 7.57 8.06
N LEU A 379 12.85 8.76 7.99
CA LEU A 379 12.83 9.72 9.10
C LEU A 379 11.41 10.26 9.36
N ARG A 380 10.61 10.47 8.30
CA ARG A 380 9.18 10.78 8.44
C ARG A 380 8.44 9.68 9.20
N ALA A 381 8.65 8.42 8.83
CA ALA A 381 8.07 7.27 9.52
C ALA A 381 8.55 7.13 10.98
N MET A 382 9.74 7.63 11.30
CA MET A 382 10.26 7.73 12.67
C MET A 382 9.71 8.95 13.44
N GLY A 383 8.89 9.79 12.81
CA GLY A 383 8.23 10.95 13.44
C GLY A 383 8.96 12.28 13.27
N TYR A 384 9.99 12.36 12.43
CA TYR A 384 10.71 13.60 12.17
C TYR A 384 10.09 14.39 11.03
N ARG A 385 10.09 15.71 11.13
CA ARG A 385 9.78 16.58 10.00
C ARG A 385 10.99 16.67 9.08
N THR A 386 10.77 16.36 7.81
CA THR A 386 11.81 16.34 6.79
C THR A 386 11.48 17.26 5.62
N ALA A 387 12.49 17.69 4.90
CA ALA A 387 12.37 18.37 3.64
C ALA A 387 13.38 17.80 2.64
N LEU A 388 13.03 17.77 1.36
CA LEU A 388 14.00 17.52 0.30
C LEU A 388 14.70 18.83 -0.04
N LEU A 389 16.03 18.78 -0.12
CA LEU A 389 16.88 19.91 -0.47
C LEU A 389 17.45 19.65 -1.87
N VAL A 390 16.92 20.38 -2.85
CA VAL A 390 17.27 20.19 -4.25
C VAL A 390 18.18 21.31 -4.71
N PHE A 391 19.41 20.95 -5.09
CA PHE A 391 20.44 21.87 -5.56
C PHE A 391 20.48 21.84 -7.08
N GLU A 392 20.34 23.01 -7.68
CA GLU A 392 20.50 23.21 -9.12
C GLU A 392 21.99 23.25 -9.50
N GLY A 393 22.32 22.75 -10.70
CA GLY A 393 23.67 22.72 -11.23
C GLY A 393 23.89 21.56 -12.20
N ASP A 394 25.09 21.48 -12.76
CA ASP A 394 25.59 20.33 -13.52
C ASP A 394 26.94 19.87 -12.92
N PRO A 395 26.98 18.74 -12.19
CA PRO A 395 25.83 17.90 -11.84
C PRO A 395 24.95 18.55 -10.76
N GLY A 396 23.64 18.31 -10.84
CA GLY A 396 22.72 18.64 -9.76
C GLY A 396 22.97 17.76 -8.54
N HIS A 397 22.51 18.18 -7.36
CA HIS A 397 22.62 17.38 -6.12
C HIS A 397 21.29 17.37 -5.36
N MET A 398 21.01 16.30 -4.63
CA MET A 398 19.89 16.24 -3.71
C MET A 398 20.35 15.68 -2.37
N ALA A 399 19.90 16.34 -1.31
CA ALA A 399 20.09 15.91 0.06
C ALA A 399 18.77 16.09 0.81
N ILE A 400 18.77 15.85 2.12
CA ILE A 400 17.59 16.13 2.95
C ILE A 400 17.90 17.18 4.00
N GLY A 401 16.84 17.85 4.42
CA GLY A 401 16.81 18.71 5.58
C GLY A 401 15.94 18.06 6.64
N VAL A 402 16.38 18.05 7.89
CA VAL A 402 15.63 17.45 9.01
C VAL A 402 15.47 18.46 10.14
N GLU A 403 14.26 18.56 10.67
CA GLU A 403 14.02 19.32 11.89
C GLU A 403 14.68 18.60 13.06
N CYS A 404 15.65 19.27 13.68
CA CYS A 404 16.38 18.76 14.83
C CYS A 404 16.68 19.94 15.77
N PRO A 405 15.89 20.12 16.85
CA PRO A 405 16.02 21.27 17.75
C PRO A 405 17.42 21.44 18.36
N ASP A 406 18.07 20.31 18.67
CA ASP A 406 19.38 20.27 19.34
C ASP A 406 20.57 20.14 18.35
N CYS A 407 20.30 20.17 17.04
CA CYS A 407 21.34 20.15 16.03
C CYS A 407 21.94 21.54 15.80
N TRP A 408 23.16 21.57 15.25
CA TRP A 408 23.89 22.77 14.90
C TRP A 408 24.53 22.60 13.53
N GLY A 409 24.99 23.69 12.90
CA GLY A 409 25.60 23.65 11.57
C GLY A 409 24.73 24.27 10.49
N SER A 410 24.88 23.78 9.26
CA SER A 410 24.18 24.27 8.06
C SER A 410 22.71 23.83 8.04
N TYR A 411 21.82 24.76 7.75
CA TYR A 411 20.38 24.52 7.66
C TYR A 411 19.71 25.41 6.62
N TYR A 412 18.51 25.02 6.23
CA TYR A 412 17.61 25.80 5.38
C TYR A 412 16.35 26.16 6.17
N LEU A 413 15.95 27.43 6.11
CA LEU A 413 14.77 27.94 6.81
C LEU A 413 13.55 27.89 5.88
N LYS A 414 12.48 27.24 6.31
CA LYS A 414 11.22 27.20 5.58
C LYS A 414 10.06 27.22 6.58
N ASP A 415 9.15 28.16 6.40
CA ASP A 415 7.96 28.35 7.23
C ASP A 415 8.26 28.43 8.75
N GLY A 416 9.37 29.10 9.09
CA GLY A 416 9.84 29.27 10.47
C GLY A 416 10.57 28.07 11.08
N VAL A 417 10.69 26.96 10.34
CA VAL A 417 11.36 25.73 10.78
C VAL A 417 12.75 25.64 10.16
N LYS A 418 13.75 25.28 10.99
CA LYS A 418 15.12 25.01 10.53
C LYS A 418 15.24 23.54 10.15
N TYR A 419 15.51 23.29 8.88
CA TYR A 419 15.82 21.97 8.37
C TYR A 419 17.34 21.85 8.23
N PHE A 420 17.98 21.17 9.18
CA PHE A 420 19.43 20.96 9.18
C PHE A 420 19.81 20.03 8.03
N TYR A 421 20.83 20.41 7.29
CA TYR A 421 21.32 19.66 6.13
C TYR A 421 21.82 18.29 6.57
N LEU A 422 21.49 17.25 5.82
CA LEU A 422 21.97 15.91 6.03
C LEU A 422 22.26 15.27 4.66
N GLU A 423 23.55 14.99 4.42
CA GLU A 423 24.00 14.27 3.23
C GLU A 423 23.49 12.83 3.26
N THR A 424 23.06 12.31 2.12
CA THR A 424 22.41 10.99 2.01
C THR A 424 23.27 9.99 1.22
N THR A 425 24.22 10.49 0.43
CA THR A 425 24.95 9.72 -0.57
C THR A 425 26.06 8.87 0.04
N TYR A 426 26.96 9.53 0.78
CA TYR A 426 28.19 8.95 1.32
C TYR A 426 28.12 8.84 2.85
N PRO A 427 28.77 7.83 3.45
CA PRO A 427 28.81 7.68 4.89
C PRO A 427 29.69 8.75 5.56
N GLY A 428 29.41 9.00 6.83
CA GLY A 428 30.27 9.79 7.73
C GLY A 428 29.90 11.27 7.84
N TRP A 429 28.78 11.70 7.26
CA TRP A 429 28.28 13.06 7.39
C TRP A 429 27.29 13.17 8.55
N SER A 430 27.61 14.04 9.51
CA SER A 430 26.75 14.36 10.64
C SER A 430 25.65 15.35 10.24
N VAL A 431 24.52 15.34 10.95
CA VAL A 431 23.45 16.34 10.74
C VAL A 431 24.01 17.75 10.96
N GLY A 432 23.82 18.61 9.96
CA GLY A 432 24.32 19.97 9.92
C GLY A 432 25.69 20.13 9.23
N GLU A 433 26.38 19.04 8.90
CA GLU A 433 27.61 19.08 8.11
C GLU A 433 27.30 19.09 6.62
N ILE A 434 27.78 20.11 5.91
CA ILE A 434 27.61 20.25 4.47
C ILE A 434 28.94 20.02 3.74
N PRO A 435 28.97 19.21 2.67
CA PRO A 435 30.14 19.08 1.83
C PRO A 435 30.62 20.45 1.31
N PRO A 436 31.95 20.71 1.24
CA PRO A 436 32.50 21.98 0.78
C PRO A 436 31.93 22.46 -0.56
N GLU A 437 31.69 21.54 -1.48
CA GLU A 437 31.11 21.76 -2.81
C GLU A 437 29.67 22.28 -2.78
N ASN A 438 28.94 22.06 -1.68
CA ASN A 438 27.56 22.51 -1.51
C ASN A 438 27.44 23.70 -0.55
N LYS A 439 28.54 24.08 0.11
CA LYS A 439 28.55 25.17 1.07
C LYS A 439 28.20 26.51 0.41
N GLY A 440 27.17 27.17 0.93
CA GLY A 440 26.72 28.48 0.45
C GLY A 440 25.82 28.43 -0.79
N LYS A 441 25.49 27.24 -1.31
CA LYS A 441 24.50 27.09 -2.38
C LYS A 441 23.07 27.23 -1.83
N SER A 442 22.24 27.93 -2.59
CA SER A 442 20.78 27.91 -2.41
C SER A 442 20.22 26.54 -2.82
N ALA A 443 19.15 26.12 -2.17
CA ALA A 443 18.41 24.91 -2.52
C ALA A 443 16.92 25.21 -2.56
N LEU A 444 16.19 24.52 -3.44
CA LEU A 444 14.74 24.42 -3.35
C LEU A 444 14.41 23.52 -2.16
N VAL A 445 13.54 24.00 -1.28
CA VAL A 445 13.17 23.32 -0.03
C VAL A 445 11.73 22.82 -0.13
N TYR A 446 11.58 21.51 -0.30
CA TYR A 446 10.29 20.85 -0.37
C TYR A 446 9.97 20.17 0.95
N VAL A 447 9.13 20.81 1.77
CA VAL A 447 8.70 20.26 3.06
C VAL A 447 7.81 19.05 2.82
N ILE A 448 8.06 17.98 3.55
CA ILE A 448 7.27 16.76 3.50
C ILE A 448 6.28 16.81 4.66
N SER A 449 4.98 16.83 4.35
CA SER A 449 3.89 16.90 5.35
C SER A 449 3.32 15.55 5.76
#